data_AF-A0AAD4XWU2-F1
#
_entry.id   AF-A0AAD4XWU2-F1
#
_cell.length_a   1.000
_cell.length_b   1.000
_cell.length_c   1.000
_cell.angle_alpha   90.00
_cell.angle_beta   90.00
_cell.angle_gamma   90.00
#
_symmetry.space_group_name_H-M   'P 1'
#
loop_
_entity.id
_entity.type
_entity.pdbx_description
1 polymer ?
#
loop_
_entity_poly.entity_id
_entity_poly.type
_entity_poly.pdbx_seq_one_letter_code
_entity_poly.pdbx_strand_id
1 'polypeptide(L)'
;MADRRKHQVSLRGASAKEITRAALLAKVTQERELRNYTRKAAAASLFIQRVWRGYRFTKKLVVKIRQEWEEAVVNCQPDVVITGEWVSTCLLRPFIFFITRSSIAQKKLEVRNLNCMLTCFKILLQSIDSTECQKNFCSLATGTLEERTTWNYQAKKIIFVSSFVLGECDPACPMGDDSCVATSLAMRVVVALTDLKGWKCIKSESLNDAEIAVKNLVRFMGTEQSGLHRNIRKYLMKLDMKVALQASSALLMGDHFLIIVSAITLALRPFQAGKSLPNDSLYLEMQDVVEQHCVFLLTVPWLVQRLPAILVPALKHQSVFAPCLSTLLVVADL
;
A
#
# COMPACT_ATOMS: atom_id res chain seq x y z
N MET A 1 -21.42 -98.93 32.88
CA MET A 1 -22.66 -98.24 32.45
C MET A 1 -23.04 -97.27 33.55
N ALA A 2 -23.30 -95.97 33.41
CA ALA A 2 -23.39 -95.09 32.25
C ALA A 2 -23.05 -93.65 32.70
N ASP A 3 -21.98 -93.11 32.14
CA ASP A 3 -21.86 -91.78 31.52
C ASP A 3 -22.88 -90.68 31.94
N ARG A 4 -22.50 -89.78 32.85
CA ARG A 4 -23.19 -88.49 33.06
C ARG A 4 -22.90 -87.56 31.87
N ARG A 5 -23.64 -87.74 30.78
CA ARG A 5 -23.55 -86.91 29.58
C ARG A 5 -24.13 -85.51 29.84
N LYS A 6 -23.20 -84.55 29.85
CA LYS A 6 -23.29 -83.17 29.33
C LYS A 6 -24.65 -82.77 28.77
N HIS A 7 -25.40 -81.97 29.53
CA HIS A 7 -26.37 -81.03 28.97
C HIS A 7 -25.67 -79.68 28.80
N GLN A 8 -24.73 -79.61 27.86
CA GLN A 8 -24.12 -78.36 27.44
C GLN A 8 -24.94 -77.83 26.27
N VAL A 9 -26.04 -77.15 26.59
CA VAL A 9 -26.83 -76.43 25.58
C VAL A 9 -26.01 -75.21 25.18
N SER A 10 -25.49 -75.23 23.96
CA SER A 10 -24.79 -74.10 23.36
C SER A 10 -25.77 -72.94 23.16
N LEU A 11 -25.90 -72.08 24.18
CA LEU A 11 -26.43 -70.73 24.01
C LEU A 11 -25.46 -69.95 23.11
N ARG A 12 -25.68 -70.01 21.79
CA ARG A 12 -25.03 -69.11 20.82
C ARG A 12 -25.41 -67.68 21.19
N GLY A 13 -24.63 -67.05 22.05
CA GLY A 13 -24.86 -65.69 22.54
C GLY A 13 -24.07 -65.31 23.79
N ALA A 14 -23.67 -66.28 24.63
CA ALA A 14 -23.09 -66.00 25.95
C ALA A 14 -21.61 -65.56 25.97
N SER A 15 -20.94 -65.37 24.82
CA SER A 15 -19.53 -64.94 24.77
C SER A 15 -19.31 -63.45 24.48
N ALA A 16 -20.37 -62.70 24.20
CA ALA A 16 -20.26 -61.25 24.06
C ALA A 16 -20.24 -60.62 25.46
N LYS A 17 -19.05 -60.21 25.95
CA LYS A 17 -18.94 -59.39 27.16
C LYS A 17 -19.84 -58.16 27.02
N GLU A 18 -20.82 -58.01 27.92
CA GLU A 18 -21.66 -56.82 27.96
C GLU A 18 -20.79 -55.58 28.16
N ILE A 19 -20.87 -54.64 27.22
CA ILE A 19 -20.09 -53.40 27.26
C ILE A 19 -20.66 -52.54 28.38
N THR A 20 -19.83 -52.14 29.34
CA THR A 20 -20.26 -51.24 30.41
C THR A 20 -20.71 -49.91 29.81
N ARG A 21 -21.74 -49.28 30.39
CA ARG A 21 -22.29 -48.00 29.93
C ARG A 21 -21.20 -46.93 29.72
N ALA A 22 -20.21 -46.87 30.61
CA ALA A 22 -19.08 -45.95 30.51
C ALA A 22 -18.19 -46.23 29.28
N ALA A 23 -17.88 -47.50 28.99
CA ALA A 23 -17.11 -47.88 27.80
C ALA A 23 -17.88 -47.59 26.50
N LEU A 24 -19.19 -47.75 26.49
CA LEU A 24 -20.03 -47.41 25.35
C LEU A 24 -20.07 -45.89 25.10
N LEU A 25 -20.22 -45.08 26.15
CA LEU A 25 -20.18 -43.63 26.05
C LEU A 25 -18.82 -43.11 25.55
N ALA A 26 -17.71 -43.66 26.07
CA ALA A 26 -16.36 -43.32 25.61
C ALA A 26 -16.14 -43.66 24.12
N LYS A 27 -16.67 -44.79 23.66
CA LYS A 27 -16.64 -45.16 22.24
C LYS A 27 -17.45 -44.18 21.38
N VAL A 28 -18.64 -43.77 21.83
CA VAL A 28 -19.48 -42.79 21.13
C VAL A 28 -18.82 -41.42 21.07
N THR A 29 -18.18 -40.96 22.15
CA THR A 29 -17.43 -39.69 22.14
C THR A 29 -16.26 -39.76 21.17
N GLN A 30 -15.48 -40.84 21.19
CA GLN A 30 -14.37 -41.05 20.25
C GLN A 30 -14.85 -41.06 18.79
N GLU A 31 -15.96 -41.74 18.48
CA GLU A 31 -16.53 -41.72 17.14
C GLU A 31 -17.03 -40.33 16.72
N ARG A 32 -17.65 -39.58 17.65
CA ARG A 32 -18.10 -38.20 17.39
C ARG A 32 -16.92 -37.27 17.12
N GLU A 33 -15.85 -37.40 17.89
CA GLU A 33 -14.60 -36.66 17.70
C GLU A 33 -13.97 -36.98 16.35
N LEU A 34 -13.87 -38.27 15.99
CA LEU A 34 -13.36 -38.69 14.70
C LEU A 34 -14.20 -38.12 13.54
N ARG A 35 -15.54 -38.22 13.62
CA ARG A 35 -16.44 -37.65 12.59
C ARG A 35 -16.35 -36.12 12.51
N ASN A 36 -16.11 -35.44 13.64
CA ASN A 36 -15.91 -34.00 13.67
C ASN A 36 -14.57 -33.63 13.01
N TYR A 37 -13.50 -34.34 13.37
CA TYR A 37 -12.18 -34.17 12.79
C TYR A 37 -12.20 -34.39 11.27
N THR A 38 -12.78 -35.50 10.79
CA THR A 38 -12.87 -35.79 9.35
C THR A 38 -13.65 -34.72 8.60
N ARG A 39 -14.75 -34.20 9.17
CA ARG A 39 -15.50 -33.08 8.56
C ARG A 39 -14.66 -31.81 8.48
N LYS A 40 -13.95 -31.45 9.56
CA LYS A 40 -13.05 -30.28 9.58
C LYS A 40 -11.89 -30.44 8.60
N ALA A 41 -11.29 -31.63 8.54
CA ALA A 41 -10.20 -31.94 7.62
C ALA A 41 -10.64 -31.86 6.15
N ALA A 42 -11.84 -32.37 5.83
CA ALA A 42 -12.42 -32.25 4.50
C ALA A 42 -12.74 -30.79 4.13
N ALA A 43 -13.30 -30.01 5.06
CA ALA A 43 -13.56 -28.59 4.84
C ALA A 43 -12.25 -27.79 4.64
N ALA A 44 -11.24 -28.07 5.47
CA ALA A 44 -9.92 -27.45 5.37
C ALA A 44 -9.23 -27.81 4.04
N SER A 45 -9.30 -29.07 3.60
CA SER A 45 -8.70 -29.49 2.33
C SER A 45 -9.38 -28.80 1.13
N LEU A 46 -10.71 -28.71 1.12
CA LEU A 46 -11.46 -27.97 0.08
C LEU A 46 -11.12 -26.48 0.09
N PHE A 47 -10.97 -25.88 1.27
CA PHE A 47 -10.56 -24.49 1.41
C PHE A 47 -9.16 -24.26 0.83
N ILE A 48 -8.18 -25.08 1.22
CA ILE A 48 -6.80 -25.01 0.71
C ILE A 48 -6.79 -25.18 -0.81
N GLN A 49 -7.53 -26.16 -1.35
CA GLN A 49 -7.64 -26.37 -2.79
C GLN A 49 -8.23 -25.14 -3.51
N ARG A 50 -9.27 -24.52 -2.96
CA ARG A 50 -9.91 -23.32 -3.53
C ARG A 50 -8.94 -22.14 -3.55
N VAL A 51 -8.26 -21.89 -2.43
CA VAL A 51 -7.25 -20.82 -2.32
C VAL A 51 -6.10 -21.05 -3.29
N TRP A 52 -5.58 -22.28 -3.38
CA TRP A 52 -4.49 -22.64 -4.28
C TRP A 52 -4.87 -22.49 -5.76
N ARG A 53 -6.05 -22.98 -6.15
CA ARG A 53 -6.56 -22.84 -7.53
C ARG A 53 -6.77 -21.37 -7.89
N GLY A 54 -7.34 -20.58 -6.98
CA GLY A 54 -7.50 -19.13 -7.15
C GLY A 54 -6.16 -18.43 -7.33
N TYR A 55 -5.21 -18.68 -6.44
CA TYR A 55 -3.85 -18.12 -6.53
C TYR A 55 -3.17 -18.48 -7.84
N ARG A 56 -3.21 -19.76 -8.26
CA ARG A 56 -2.63 -20.22 -9.52
C ARG A 56 -3.25 -19.52 -10.73
N PHE A 57 -4.58 -19.37 -10.74
CA PHE A 57 -5.28 -18.68 -11.82
C PHE A 57 -4.90 -17.20 -11.87
N THR A 58 -4.95 -16.49 -10.73
CA THR A 58 -4.55 -15.09 -10.64
C THR A 58 -3.10 -14.89 -11.08
N LYS A 59 -2.18 -15.77 -10.67
CA LYS A 59 -0.77 -15.67 -11.08
C LYS A 59 -0.61 -15.75 -12.61
N LYS A 60 -1.34 -16.64 -13.28
CA LYS A 60 -1.34 -16.72 -14.76
C LYS A 60 -1.97 -15.47 -15.40
N LEU A 61 -3.10 -15.02 -14.86
CA LEU A 61 -3.81 -13.85 -15.36
C LEU A 61 -2.96 -12.57 -15.24
N VAL A 62 -2.24 -12.40 -14.14
CA VAL A 62 -1.31 -11.27 -13.92
C VAL A 62 -0.24 -11.19 -15.00
N VAL A 63 0.32 -12.32 -15.41
CA VAL A 63 1.33 -12.37 -16.49
C VAL A 63 0.70 -11.96 -17.82
N LYS A 64 -0.48 -12.52 -18.14
CA LYS A 64 -1.21 -12.21 -19.38
C LYS A 64 -1.58 -10.73 -19.48
N ILE A 65 -2.24 -10.18 -18.44
CA ILE A 65 -2.65 -8.77 -18.41
C ILE A 65 -1.45 -7.84 -18.49
N ARG A 66 -0.33 -8.18 -17.84
CA ARG A 66 0.88 -7.37 -17.93
C ARG A 66 1.42 -7.33 -19.36
N GLN A 67 1.46 -8.47 -20.04
CA GLN A 67 1.91 -8.53 -21.43
C GLN A 67 1.00 -7.71 -22.35
N GLU A 68 -0.32 -7.88 -22.24
CA GLU A 68 -1.30 -7.08 -23.00
C GLU A 68 -1.15 -5.57 -22.71
N TRP A 69 -0.89 -5.21 -21.45
CA TRP A 69 -0.65 -3.82 -21.06
C TRP A 69 0.66 -3.27 -21.62
N GLU A 70 1.75 -4.04 -21.57
CA GLU A 70 3.03 -3.64 -22.16
C GLU A 70 2.88 -3.45 -23.67
N GLU A 71 2.21 -4.37 -24.37
CA GLU A 71 1.94 -4.25 -25.80
C GLU A 71 1.08 -3.02 -26.10
N ALA A 72 0.02 -2.78 -25.32
CA ALA A 72 -0.87 -1.64 -25.54
C ALA A 72 -0.19 -0.30 -25.22
N VAL A 73 0.59 -0.20 -24.16
CA VAL A 73 1.15 1.08 -23.66
C VAL A 73 2.52 1.39 -24.26
N VAL A 74 3.39 0.38 -24.44
CA VAL A 74 4.73 0.59 -25.01
C VAL A 74 4.68 0.73 -26.52
N ASN A 75 3.77 0.00 -27.19
CA ASN A 75 3.56 0.12 -28.64
C ASN A 75 2.39 1.05 -28.99
N CYS A 76 1.99 1.93 -28.08
CA CYS A 76 1.00 2.97 -28.38
C CYS A 76 1.45 3.73 -29.63
N GLN A 77 0.60 3.72 -30.67
CA GLN A 77 0.85 4.50 -31.87
C GLN A 77 0.86 5.99 -31.51
N PRO A 78 1.68 6.82 -32.19
CA PRO A 78 1.79 8.26 -31.92
C PRO A 78 0.46 9.03 -32.05
N ASP A 79 -0.57 8.43 -32.64
CA ASP A 79 -1.88 9.04 -32.89
C ASP A 79 -2.90 8.85 -31.75
N VAL A 80 -2.59 8.08 -30.70
CA VAL A 80 -3.52 7.88 -29.58
C VAL A 80 -3.52 9.11 -28.67
N VAL A 81 -4.64 9.84 -28.64
CA VAL A 81 -4.84 10.96 -27.72
C VAL A 81 -4.95 10.42 -26.29
N ILE A 82 -3.92 10.66 -25.48
CA ILE A 82 -3.90 10.28 -24.07
C ILE A 82 -4.83 11.22 -23.28
N THR A 83 -6.05 10.76 -23.03
CA THR A 83 -7.04 11.45 -22.17
C THR A 83 -6.92 11.01 -20.71
N GLY A 84 -7.48 11.78 -19.78
CA GLY A 84 -7.57 11.39 -18.37
C GLY A 84 -8.34 10.08 -18.16
N GLU A 85 -9.40 9.85 -18.95
CA GLU A 85 -10.15 8.60 -18.97
C GLU A 85 -9.29 7.43 -19.46
N TRP A 86 -8.51 7.62 -20.53
CA TRP A 86 -7.57 6.60 -21.01
C TRP A 86 -6.51 6.27 -19.95
N VAL A 87 -5.98 7.30 -19.26
CA VAL A 87 -5.06 7.09 -18.13
C VAL A 87 -5.72 6.26 -17.03
N SER A 88 -6.96 6.56 -16.67
CA SER A 88 -7.69 5.78 -15.66
C SER A 88 -7.92 4.32 -16.10
N THR A 89 -8.43 4.11 -17.32
CA THR A 89 -8.98 2.83 -17.77
C THR A 89 -7.93 1.91 -18.39
N CYS A 90 -7.07 2.44 -19.26
CA CYS A 90 -6.08 1.67 -20.02
C CYS A 90 -4.73 1.63 -19.30
N LEU A 91 -4.29 2.75 -18.70
CA LEU A 91 -3.01 2.79 -18.01
C LEU A 91 -3.12 2.24 -16.57
N LEU A 92 -3.90 2.91 -15.71
CA LEU A 92 -3.87 2.69 -14.26
C LEU A 92 -4.59 1.42 -13.81
N ARG A 93 -5.80 1.15 -14.32
CA ARG A 93 -6.58 -0.01 -13.85
C ARG A 93 -5.86 -1.36 -14.05
N PRO A 94 -5.29 -1.68 -15.23
CA PRO A 94 -4.54 -2.92 -15.41
C PRO A 94 -3.22 -2.90 -14.64
N PHE A 95 -2.52 -1.76 -14.65
CA PHE A 95 -1.27 -1.56 -13.90
C PHE A 95 -1.43 -1.87 -12.41
N ILE A 96 -2.39 -1.23 -11.76
CA ILE A 96 -2.69 -1.43 -10.34
C ILE A 96 -3.01 -2.90 -10.07
N PHE A 97 -3.76 -3.55 -10.96
CA PHE A 97 -4.09 -4.96 -10.81
C PHE A 97 -2.84 -5.85 -10.81
N PHE A 98 -1.98 -5.76 -11.83
CA PHE A 98 -0.84 -6.67 -11.89
C PHE A 98 0.25 -6.31 -10.88
N ILE A 99 0.49 -5.02 -10.61
CA ILE A 99 1.60 -4.58 -9.75
C ILE A 99 1.36 -4.92 -8.28
N THR A 100 0.12 -4.77 -7.81
CA THR A 100 -0.26 -5.10 -6.43
C THR A 100 -0.26 -6.61 -6.20
N ARG A 101 -0.59 -7.41 -7.22
CA ARG A 101 -0.62 -8.87 -7.14
C ARG A 101 0.73 -9.55 -7.40
N SER A 102 1.64 -8.92 -8.14
CA SER A 102 2.98 -9.45 -8.40
C SER A 102 4.00 -8.99 -7.35
N SER A 103 4.30 -7.70 -7.30
CA SER A 103 5.46 -7.17 -6.56
C SER A 103 5.19 -7.05 -5.07
N ILE A 104 4.00 -6.55 -4.72
CA ILE A 104 3.66 -6.24 -3.33
C ILE A 104 3.30 -7.52 -2.57
N ALA A 105 2.54 -8.42 -3.19
CA ALA A 105 2.21 -9.72 -2.60
C ALA A 105 3.46 -10.60 -2.37
N GLN A 106 4.47 -10.48 -3.24
CA GLN A 106 5.71 -11.27 -3.15
C GLN A 106 6.84 -10.52 -2.43
N LYS A 107 6.60 -9.27 -1.99
CA LYS A 107 7.60 -8.36 -1.38
C LYS A 107 8.93 -8.33 -2.15
N LYS A 108 8.86 -8.38 -3.47
CA LYS A 108 10.04 -8.40 -4.34
C LYS A 108 9.80 -7.56 -5.58
N LEU A 109 10.72 -6.65 -5.84
CA LEU A 109 10.71 -5.79 -7.01
C LEU A 109 11.40 -6.54 -8.16
N GLU A 110 10.63 -6.99 -9.15
CA GLU A 110 11.18 -7.60 -10.37
C GLU A 110 11.55 -6.52 -11.39
N VAL A 111 12.63 -6.70 -12.13
CA VAL A 111 13.10 -5.74 -13.17
C VAL A 111 12.00 -5.40 -14.19
N ARG A 112 11.21 -6.38 -14.62
CA ARG A 112 10.09 -6.13 -15.54
C ARG A 112 9.00 -5.24 -14.93
N ASN A 113 8.74 -5.41 -13.63
CA ASN A 113 7.78 -4.57 -12.91
C ASN A 113 8.31 -3.13 -12.75
N LEU A 114 9.62 -2.95 -12.57
CA LEU A 114 10.26 -1.64 -12.56
C LEU A 114 10.03 -0.89 -13.87
N ASN A 115 10.23 -1.54 -15.02
CA ASN A 115 10.00 -0.92 -16.32
C ASN A 115 8.54 -0.48 -16.49
N CYS A 116 7.58 -1.32 -16.10
CA CYS A 116 6.17 -0.94 -16.08
C CYS A 116 5.90 0.26 -15.16
N MET A 117 6.50 0.30 -13.97
CA MET A 117 6.38 1.43 -13.04
C MET A 117 6.94 2.72 -13.65
N LEU A 118 8.14 2.65 -14.24
CA LEU A 118 8.78 3.79 -14.91
C LEU A 118 7.87 4.38 -15.99
N THR A 119 7.36 3.55 -16.90
CA THR A 119 6.47 3.98 -17.98
C THR A 119 5.17 4.56 -17.43
N CYS A 120 4.55 3.87 -16.47
CA CYS A 120 3.30 4.32 -15.85
C CYS A 120 3.45 5.68 -15.16
N PHE A 121 4.48 5.85 -14.33
CA PHE A 121 4.70 7.11 -13.60
C PHE A 121 5.08 8.27 -14.50
N LYS A 122 5.84 8.03 -15.59
CA LYS A 122 6.15 9.06 -16.59
C LYS A 122 4.88 9.57 -17.29
N ILE A 123 4.05 8.66 -17.80
CA ILE A 123 2.79 9.02 -18.47
C ILE A 123 1.84 9.73 -17.49
N LEU A 124 1.74 9.23 -16.26
CA LEU A 124 0.88 9.84 -15.25
C LEU A 124 1.33 11.26 -14.89
N LEU A 125 2.63 11.51 -14.70
CA LEU A 125 3.15 12.86 -14.46
C LEU A 125 2.84 13.80 -15.63
N GLN A 126 3.09 13.36 -16.87
CA GLN A 126 2.78 14.14 -18.06
C GLN A 126 1.28 14.49 -18.16
N SER A 127 0.41 13.56 -17.76
CA SER A 127 -1.03 13.81 -17.69
C SER A 127 -1.37 14.86 -16.62
N ILE A 128 -0.84 14.73 -15.39
CA ILE A 128 -1.10 15.68 -14.29
C ILE A 128 -0.58 17.09 -14.63
N ASP A 129 0.54 17.19 -15.34
CA ASP A 129 1.14 18.48 -15.74
C ASP A 129 0.41 19.17 -16.89
N SER A 130 -0.53 18.49 -17.55
CA SER A 130 -1.29 19.02 -18.69
C SER A 130 -2.25 20.13 -18.27
N THR A 131 -2.30 21.21 -19.05
CA THR A 131 -3.25 22.31 -18.86
C THR A 131 -4.65 21.97 -19.37
N GLU A 132 -4.77 21.00 -20.28
CA GLU A 132 -6.04 20.60 -20.88
C GLU A 132 -6.81 19.66 -19.94
N CYS A 133 -8.02 20.03 -19.54
CA CYS A 133 -8.86 19.23 -18.65
C CYS A 133 -9.10 17.80 -19.15
N GLN A 134 -9.24 17.62 -20.47
CA GLN A 134 -9.49 16.31 -21.07
C GLN A 134 -8.29 15.36 -20.97
N LYS A 135 -7.06 15.90 -20.92
CA LYS A 135 -5.82 15.13 -20.83
C LYS A 135 -5.35 14.96 -19.39
N ASN A 136 -5.81 15.81 -18.48
CA ASN A 136 -5.38 15.82 -17.10
C ASN A 136 -6.13 14.78 -16.25
N PHE A 137 -5.41 13.80 -15.71
CA PHE A 137 -5.96 12.78 -14.82
C PHE A 137 -6.64 13.37 -13.57
N CYS A 138 -6.14 14.48 -13.03
CA CYS A 138 -6.71 15.13 -11.84
C CYS A 138 -8.06 15.81 -12.12
N SER A 139 -8.46 16.02 -13.37
CA SER A 139 -9.80 16.56 -13.68
C SER A 139 -10.92 15.59 -13.24
N LEU A 140 -10.64 14.28 -13.28
CA LEU A 140 -11.54 13.22 -12.81
C LEU A 140 -11.87 13.33 -11.32
N ALA A 141 -11.00 13.97 -10.52
CA ALA A 141 -11.25 14.24 -9.11
C ALA A 141 -12.43 15.20 -8.88
N THR A 142 -12.81 15.97 -9.91
CA THR A 142 -13.90 16.95 -9.87
C THR A 142 -15.07 16.60 -10.80
N GLY A 143 -14.97 15.49 -11.54
CA GLY A 143 -15.97 15.06 -12.52
C GLY A 143 -17.24 14.46 -11.91
N THR A 144 -17.84 13.48 -12.58
CA THR A 144 -18.98 12.70 -12.11
C THR A 144 -18.65 11.88 -10.87
N LEU A 145 -19.69 11.38 -10.16
CA LEU A 145 -19.48 10.53 -8.98
C LEU A 145 -18.64 9.27 -9.30
N GLU A 146 -18.85 8.66 -10.45
CA GLU A 146 -18.10 7.48 -10.89
C GLU A 146 -16.62 7.82 -11.16
N GLU A 147 -16.35 8.96 -11.79
CA GLU A 147 -15.00 9.44 -12.02
C GLU A 147 -14.29 9.76 -10.70
N ARG A 148 -14.97 10.47 -9.78
CA ARG A 148 -14.43 10.81 -8.45
C ARG A 148 -14.06 9.58 -7.64
N THR A 149 -14.96 8.58 -7.61
CA THR A 149 -14.75 7.35 -6.84
C THR A 149 -13.64 6.49 -7.46
N THR A 150 -13.61 6.38 -8.79
CA THR A 150 -12.56 5.66 -9.52
C THR A 150 -11.20 6.32 -9.33
N TRP A 151 -11.13 7.64 -9.51
CA TRP A 151 -9.92 8.44 -9.31
C TRP A 151 -9.39 8.30 -7.88
N ASN A 152 -10.27 8.42 -6.86
CA ASN A 152 -9.87 8.31 -5.46
C ASN A 152 -9.28 6.93 -5.15
N TYR A 153 -9.92 5.86 -5.63
CA TYR A 153 -9.40 4.50 -5.49
C TYR A 153 -8.02 4.35 -6.16
N GLN A 154 -7.88 4.82 -7.41
CA GLN A 154 -6.64 4.71 -8.16
C GLN A 154 -5.52 5.53 -7.51
N ALA A 155 -5.78 6.78 -7.13
CA ALA A 155 -4.81 7.65 -6.46
C ALA A 155 -4.32 7.03 -5.13
N LYS A 156 -5.22 6.49 -4.31
CA LYS A 156 -4.85 5.76 -3.08
C LYS A 156 -3.98 4.54 -3.37
N LYS A 157 -4.29 3.77 -4.43
CA LYS A 157 -3.47 2.62 -4.83
C LYS A 157 -2.12 3.03 -5.39
N ILE A 158 -2.02 4.14 -6.11
CA ILE A 158 -0.75 4.70 -6.55
C ILE A 158 0.08 5.15 -5.35
N ILE A 159 -0.49 5.85 -4.37
CA ILE A 159 0.20 6.19 -3.11
C ILE A 159 0.76 4.93 -2.43
N PHE A 160 -0.04 3.87 -2.34
CA PHE A 160 0.38 2.61 -1.75
C PHE A 160 1.53 1.94 -2.52
N VAL A 161 1.45 1.88 -3.85
CA VAL A 161 2.52 1.34 -4.71
C VAL A 161 3.79 2.18 -4.58
N SER A 162 3.68 3.50 -4.67
CA SER A 162 4.81 4.41 -4.53
C SER A 162 5.48 4.30 -3.16
N SER A 163 4.69 4.14 -2.10
CA SER A 163 5.20 3.90 -0.75
C SER A 163 5.97 2.59 -0.66
N PHE A 164 5.46 1.51 -1.25
CA PHE A 164 6.16 0.23 -1.30
C PHE A 164 7.51 0.34 -2.03
N VAL A 165 7.55 1.00 -3.18
CA VAL A 165 8.78 1.20 -3.97
C VAL A 165 9.81 1.98 -3.16
N LEU A 166 9.41 3.03 -2.45
CA LEU A 166 10.28 3.78 -1.53
C LEU A 166 10.90 2.89 -0.45
N GLY A 167 10.10 2.01 0.15
CA GLY A 167 10.58 1.10 1.20
C GLY A 167 11.59 0.06 0.71
N GLU A 168 11.49 -0.35 -0.55
CA GLU A 168 12.41 -1.32 -1.17
C GLU A 168 13.64 -0.66 -1.79
N CYS A 169 13.59 0.63 -2.13
CA CYS A 169 14.73 1.38 -2.65
C CYS A 169 15.94 1.29 -1.71
N ASP A 170 17.12 1.04 -2.30
CA ASP A 170 18.39 1.05 -1.60
C ASP A 170 19.11 2.38 -1.90
N PRO A 171 19.34 3.24 -0.88
CA PRO A 171 20.07 4.48 -1.10
C PRO A 171 21.54 4.29 -1.45
N ALA A 172 22.10 3.09 -1.26
CA ALA A 172 23.47 2.76 -1.69
C ALA A 172 23.57 2.41 -3.19
N CYS A 173 22.45 2.27 -3.90
CA CYS A 173 22.46 1.99 -5.33
C CYS A 173 23.11 3.13 -6.13
N PRO A 174 23.88 2.79 -7.18
CA PRO A 174 24.50 3.78 -8.05
C PRO A 174 23.43 4.67 -8.71
N MET A 175 23.81 5.92 -8.96
CA MET A 175 22.96 6.88 -9.66
C MET A 175 22.56 6.34 -11.04
N GLY A 176 21.28 6.53 -11.41
CA GLY A 176 20.73 6.02 -12.67
C GLY A 176 20.29 4.56 -12.63
N ASP A 177 20.39 3.88 -11.48
CA ASP A 177 19.73 2.59 -11.28
C ASP A 177 18.21 2.73 -11.48
N ASP A 178 17.62 1.82 -12.27
CA ASP A 178 16.20 1.85 -12.64
C ASP A 178 15.29 1.88 -11.39
N SER A 179 15.74 1.27 -10.29
CA SER A 179 15.06 1.30 -9.00
C SER A 179 15.00 2.71 -8.38
N CYS A 180 16.12 3.45 -8.42
CA CYS A 180 16.20 4.81 -7.90
C CYS A 180 15.38 5.78 -8.77
N VAL A 181 15.48 5.66 -10.09
CA VAL A 181 14.70 6.47 -11.04
C VAL A 181 13.19 6.19 -10.88
N ALA A 182 12.80 4.92 -10.73
CA ALA A 182 11.40 4.55 -10.49
C ALA A 182 10.89 5.12 -9.17
N THR A 183 11.72 5.08 -8.11
CA THR A 183 11.39 5.66 -6.81
C THR A 183 11.25 7.18 -6.89
N SER A 184 12.17 7.87 -7.58
CA SER A 184 12.11 9.33 -7.73
C SER A 184 10.87 9.77 -8.51
N LEU A 185 10.49 9.04 -9.57
CA LEU A 185 9.24 9.26 -10.30
C LEU A 185 8.01 8.96 -9.44
N ALA A 186 8.00 7.84 -8.72
CA ALA A 186 6.91 7.43 -7.85
C ALA A 186 6.61 8.48 -6.77
N MET A 187 7.65 9.04 -6.16
CA MET A 187 7.53 10.09 -5.16
C MET A 187 7.02 11.39 -5.76
N ARG A 188 7.53 11.79 -6.93
CA ARG A 188 7.02 12.97 -7.66
C ARG A 188 5.55 12.84 -8.03
N VAL A 189 5.11 11.67 -8.47
CA VAL A 189 3.68 11.40 -8.73
C VAL A 189 2.84 11.68 -7.49
N VAL A 190 3.24 11.16 -6.33
CA VAL A 190 2.47 11.36 -5.10
C VAL A 190 2.48 12.81 -4.65
N VAL A 191 3.60 13.52 -4.83
CA VAL A 191 3.67 14.97 -4.58
C VAL A 191 2.70 15.71 -5.52
N ALA A 192 2.70 15.41 -6.82
CA ALA A 192 1.82 16.05 -7.80
C ALA A 192 0.33 15.74 -7.54
N LEU A 193 -0.01 14.51 -7.14
CA LEU A 193 -1.38 14.13 -6.74
C LEU A 193 -1.84 14.81 -5.45
N THR A 194 -0.93 15.30 -4.61
CA THR A 194 -1.27 15.98 -3.35
C THR A 194 -1.02 17.48 -3.39
N ASP A 195 -0.61 18.02 -4.55
CA ASP A 195 -0.40 19.44 -4.75
C ASP A 195 -1.49 20.06 -5.61
N LEU A 196 -2.52 20.63 -4.97
CA LEU A 196 -3.59 21.32 -5.69
C LEU A 196 -3.05 22.47 -6.56
N LYS A 197 -1.96 23.13 -6.16
CA LYS A 197 -1.35 24.23 -6.94
C LYS A 197 -0.71 23.71 -8.24
N GLY A 198 -0.35 22.43 -8.29
CA GLY A 198 0.16 21.77 -9.48
C GLY A 198 -0.94 21.41 -10.49
N TRP A 199 -2.21 21.39 -10.08
CA TRP A 199 -3.32 20.96 -10.94
C TRP A 199 -3.80 22.11 -11.82
N LYS A 200 -3.09 22.32 -12.94
CA LYS A 200 -3.33 23.44 -13.87
C LYS A 200 -4.70 23.43 -14.56
N CYS A 201 -5.41 22.30 -14.54
CA CYS A 201 -6.70 22.16 -15.22
C CYS A 201 -7.93 22.54 -14.37
N ILE A 202 -7.76 22.84 -13.07
CA ILE A 202 -8.89 23.06 -12.17
C ILE A 202 -9.45 24.48 -12.34
N LYS A 203 -10.76 24.58 -12.49
CA LYS A 203 -11.48 25.86 -12.57
C LYS A 203 -11.86 26.35 -11.18
N SER A 204 -12.11 27.64 -11.02
CA SER A 204 -12.54 28.24 -9.74
C SER A 204 -13.79 27.57 -9.17
N GLU A 205 -14.73 27.18 -10.03
CA GLU A 205 -15.99 26.52 -9.63
C GLU A 205 -15.78 25.13 -9.00
N SER A 206 -14.74 24.39 -9.41
CA SER A 206 -14.46 23.04 -8.93
C SER A 206 -13.34 22.98 -7.88
N LEU A 207 -12.87 24.15 -7.42
CA LEU A 207 -11.76 24.26 -6.48
C LEU A 207 -12.07 23.59 -5.13
N ASN A 208 -13.29 23.73 -4.62
CA ASN A 208 -13.69 23.11 -3.36
C ASN A 208 -13.69 21.58 -3.44
N ASP A 209 -14.21 21.02 -4.54
CA ASP A 209 -14.19 19.57 -4.78
C ASP A 209 -12.76 19.04 -4.88
N ALA A 210 -11.88 19.78 -5.56
CA ALA A 210 -10.47 19.43 -5.68
C ALA A 210 -9.73 19.51 -4.33
N GLU A 211 -10.02 20.52 -3.50
CA GLU A 211 -9.50 20.61 -2.13
C GLU A 211 -9.92 19.41 -1.27
N ILE A 212 -11.20 19.02 -1.33
CA ILE A 212 -11.72 17.85 -0.62
C ILE A 212 -11.01 16.58 -1.10
N ALA A 213 -10.80 16.44 -2.40
CA ALA A 213 -10.07 15.31 -2.97
C ALA A 213 -8.63 15.21 -2.43
N VAL A 214 -7.88 16.32 -2.42
CA VAL A 214 -6.52 16.37 -1.87
C VAL A 214 -6.51 16.10 -0.36
N LYS A 215 -7.42 16.69 0.42
CA LYS A 215 -7.57 16.44 1.86
C LYS A 215 -7.81 14.95 2.15
N ASN A 216 -8.67 14.30 1.37
CA ASN A 216 -8.93 12.86 1.48
C ASN A 216 -7.69 12.01 1.19
N LEU A 217 -6.83 12.41 0.25
CA LEU A 217 -5.55 11.74 0.02
C LEU A 217 -4.58 11.96 1.18
N VAL A 218 -4.46 13.19 1.70
CA VAL A 218 -3.62 13.49 2.87
C VAL A 218 -4.04 12.68 4.09
N ARG A 219 -5.34 12.55 4.34
CA ARG A 219 -5.88 11.67 5.38
C ARG A 219 -5.47 10.21 5.15
N PHE A 220 -5.63 9.72 3.92
CA PHE A 220 -5.23 8.35 3.58
C PHE A 220 -3.73 8.12 3.82
N MET A 221 -2.86 9.09 3.48
CA MET A 221 -1.42 8.99 3.71
C MET A 221 -1.08 8.75 5.19
N GLY A 222 -1.81 9.37 6.12
CA GLY A 222 -1.63 9.15 7.56
C GLY A 222 -1.97 7.73 8.02
N THR A 223 -2.92 7.05 7.35
CA THR A 223 -3.35 5.71 7.76
C THR A 223 -2.28 4.64 7.57
N GLU A 224 -2.30 3.60 8.41
CA GLU A 224 -1.42 2.43 8.23
C GLU A 224 -1.58 1.74 6.86
N GLN A 225 -2.76 1.85 6.24
CA GLN A 225 -3.07 1.23 4.96
C GLN A 225 -2.25 1.82 3.80
N SER A 226 -1.86 3.10 3.88
CA SER A 226 -1.00 3.71 2.85
C SER A 226 0.41 3.14 2.90
N GLY A 227 0.88 2.78 4.10
CA GLY A 227 2.26 2.42 4.38
C GLY A 227 3.28 3.54 4.14
N LEU A 228 2.84 4.78 3.83
CA LEU A 228 3.73 5.85 3.39
C LEU A 228 4.75 6.20 4.45
N HIS A 229 4.30 6.56 5.64
CA HIS A 229 5.16 6.87 6.78
C HIS A 229 6.14 5.73 7.04
N ARG A 230 5.64 4.53 7.32
CA ARG A 230 6.49 3.35 7.57
C ARG A 230 7.61 3.20 6.54
N ASN A 231 7.31 3.37 5.25
CA ASN A 231 8.29 3.25 4.18
C ASN A 231 9.24 4.45 4.08
N ILE A 232 8.78 5.68 4.35
CA ILE A 232 9.66 6.86 4.51
C ILE A 232 10.67 6.59 5.61
N ARG A 233 10.27 6.07 6.79
CA ARG A 233 11.22 5.78 7.88
C ARG A 233 12.15 4.67 7.50
N LYS A 234 11.65 3.61 6.87
CA LYS A 234 12.49 2.51 6.37
C LYS A 234 13.57 3.05 5.41
N TYR A 235 13.21 3.95 4.50
CA TYR A 235 14.16 4.58 3.60
C TYR A 235 15.15 5.49 4.34
N LEU A 236 14.67 6.38 5.21
CA LEU A 236 15.53 7.27 6.00
C LEU A 236 16.48 6.48 6.92
N MET A 237 16.06 5.33 7.47
CA MET A 237 16.92 4.44 8.25
C MET A 237 18.07 3.85 7.43
N LYS A 238 17.86 3.61 6.13
CA LYS A 238 18.88 3.08 5.21
C LYS A 238 19.88 4.15 4.76
N LEU A 239 19.53 5.44 4.82
CA LEU A 239 20.47 6.53 4.48
C LEU A 239 21.65 6.50 5.45
N ASP A 240 22.87 6.40 4.92
CA ASP A 240 24.09 6.48 5.72
C ASP A 240 24.30 7.93 6.22
N MET A 241 24.72 8.06 7.48
CA MET A 241 25.02 9.34 8.13
C MET A 241 26.15 10.09 7.42
N LYS A 242 27.05 9.37 6.75
CA LYS A 242 28.18 9.96 5.99
C LYS A 242 27.74 10.68 4.72
N VAL A 243 26.65 10.24 4.09
CA VAL A 243 26.10 10.84 2.86
C VAL A 243 25.54 12.24 3.12
N ALA A 244 24.99 12.49 4.32
CA ALA A 244 24.45 13.79 4.71
C ALA A 244 25.54 14.85 5.01
N LEU A 245 26.75 14.42 5.39
CA LEU A 245 27.90 15.30 5.67
C LEU A 245 28.61 15.79 4.40
N GLN A 246 28.42 15.11 3.26
CA GLN A 246 29.15 15.35 2.00
C GLN A 246 28.35 16.15 0.96
N ALA A 247 27.54 17.10 1.43
CA ALA A 247 26.75 18.02 0.60
C ALA A 247 27.58 18.90 -0.37
N SER A 248 28.92 18.85 -0.31
CA SER A 248 29.84 19.57 -1.19
C SER A 248 30.37 18.74 -2.37
N SER A 249 30.12 17.43 -2.45
CA SER A 249 30.51 16.65 -3.63
C SER A 249 29.39 16.66 -4.68
N ALA A 250 29.73 17.04 -5.91
CA ALA A 250 28.86 17.00 -7.08
C ALA A 250 28.29 15.59 -7.42
N LEU A 251 28.56 14.57 -6.60
CA LEU A 251 28.18 13.17 -6.77
C LEU A 251 26.75 12.81 -6.33
N LEU A 252 26.05 13.69 -5.62
CA LEU A 252 24.69 13.45 -5.08
C LEU A 252 23.56 13.89 -6.02
N MET A 253 23.87 14.37 -7.22
CA MET A 253 22.89 15.08 -8.03
C MET A 253 21.81 14.17 -8.60
N GLY A 254 20.56 14.56 -8.38
CA GLY A 254 19.38 14.06 -9.07
C GLY A 254 18.47 13.24 -8.17
N ASP A 255 18.40 11.94 -8.43
CA ASP A 255 17.28 11.09 -8.00
C ASP A 255 17.21 10.89 -6.49
N HIS A 256 18.32 10.63 -5.81
CA HIS A 256 18.32 10.43 -4.35
C HIS A 256 17.90 11.68 -3.59
N PHE A 257 18.43 12.85 -4.01
CA PHE A 257 17.99 14.13 -3.46
C PHE A 257 16.50 14.37 -3.72
N LEU A 258 16.01 14.10 -4.93
CA LEU A 258 14.59 14.21 -5.28
C LEU A 258 13.71 13.27 -4.44
N ILE A 259 14.16 12.05 -4.18
CA ILE A 259 13.45 11.11 -3.31
C ILE A 259 13.33 11.67 -1.90
N ILE A 260 14.44 12.14 -1.32
CA ILE A 260 14.46 12.71 0.05
C ILE A 260 13.57 13.95 0.13
N VAL A 261 13.73 14.90 -0.78
CA VAL A 261 12.93 16.14 -0.82
C VAL A 261 11.44 15.80 -0.95
N SER A 262 11.09 14.86 -1.83
CA SER A 262 9.70 14.46 -2.05
C SER A 262 9.13 13.74 -0.82
N ALA A 263 9.88 12.81 -0.22
CA ALA A 263 9.48 12.11 1.00
C ALA A 263 9.25 13.08 2.18
N ILE A 264 10.14 14.06 2.37
CA ILE A 264 9.97 15.10 3.39
C ILE A 264 8.79 16.01 3.07
N THR A 265 8.62 16.41 1.80
CA THR A 265 7.47 17.22 1.38
C THR A 265 6.16 16.50 1.72
N LEU A 266 6.05 15.21 1.42
CA LEU A 266 4.89 14.38 1.75
C LEU A 266 4.66 14.23 3.25
N ALA A 267 5.72 14.02 4.02
CA ALA A 267 5.65 13.99 5.49
C ALA A 267 5.18 15.33 6.09
N LEU A 268 5.41 16.45 5.38
CA LEU A 268 5.00 17.78 5.80
C LEU A 268 3.60 18.21 5.32
N ARG A 269 2.97 17.45 4.41
CA ARG A 269 1.65 17.80 3.82
C ARG A 269 0.52 18.02 4.85
N PRO A 270 0.36 17.21 5.92
CA PRO A 270 -0.72 17.46 6.88
C PRO A 270 -0.60 18.79 7.61
N PHE A 271 0.63 19.20 7.95
CA PHE A 271 0.89 20.49 8.60
C PHE A 271 0.55 21.68 7.70
N GLN A 272 0.61 21.49 6.38
CA GLN A 272 0.20 22.50 5.40
C GLN A 272 -1.32 22.50 5.22
N ALA A 273 -1.95 21.31 5.19
CA ALA A 273 -3.39 21.16 5.05
C ALA A 273 -4.17 21.69 6.27
N GLY A 274 -3.61 21.61 7.48
CA GLY A 274 -4.23 22.15 8.69
C GLY A 274 -4.28 23.68 8.75
N LYS A 275 -3.45 24.40 7.98
CA LYS A 275 -3.42 25.87 7.97
C LYS A 275 -4.49 26.52 7.09
N SER A 276 -5.09 25.77 6.16
CA SER A 276 -6.01 26.32 5.17
C SER A 276 -7.48 26.30 5.60
N LEU A 277 -7.75 26.21 6.91
CA LEU A 277 -9.10 25.92 7.40
C LEU A 277 -9.65 26.98 8.37
N PRO A 278 -10.80 27.60 8.06
CA PRO A 278 -11.58 28.40 9.01
C PRO A 278 -12.70 27.62 9.73
N ASN A 279 -12.84 26.29 9.50
CA ASN A 279 -13.94 25.48 10.05
C ASN A 279 -13.44 24.41 11.04
N ASP A 280 -13.87 24.48 12.30
CA ASP A 280 -13.34 23.67 13.41
C ASP A 280 -13.51 22.15 13.26
N SER A 281 -14.53 21.65 12.53
CA SER A 281 -14.83 20.21 12.47
C SER A 281 -13.84 19.39 11.64
N LEU A 282 -13.37 19.93 10.50
CA LEU A 282 -12.37 19.29 9.65
C LEU A 282 -10.94 19.49 10.19
N TYR A 283 -10.74 20.45 11.09
CA TYR A 283 -9.47 20.67 11.80
C TYR A 283 -9.20 19.54 12.80
N LEU A 284 -10.22 19.18 13.60
CA LEU A 284 -10.21 18.03 14.50
C LEU A 284 -9.87 16.72 13.79
N GLU A 285 -10.43 16.47 12.59
CA GLU A 285 -10.11 15.24 11.84
C GLU A 285 -8.68 15.18 11.29
N MET A 286 -8.04 16.33 11.06
CA MET A 286 -6.65 16.40 10.59
C MET A 286 -5.65 16.34 11.75
N GLN A 287 -6.09 16.57 12.98
CA GLN A 287 -5.23 16.52 14.16
C GLN A 287 -4.70 15.10 14.41
N ASP A 288 -5.56 14.08 14.34
CA ASP A 288 -5.15 12.66 14.45
C ASP A 288 -4.08 12.29 13.41
N VAL A 289 -4.25 12.81 12.18
CA VAL A 289 -3.29 12.60 11.09
C VAL A 289 -1.97 13.28 11.43
N VAL A 290 -2.00 14.52 11.90
CA VAL A 290 -0.81 15.28 12.32
C VAL A 290 -0.09 14.57 13.46
N GLU A 291 -0.79 14.06 14.47
CA GLU A 291 -0.19 13.32 15.59
C GLU A 291 0.52 12.05 15.13
N GLN A 292 -0.11 11.26 14.25
CA GLN A 292 0.53 10.08 13.64
C GLN A 292 1.79 10.45 12.86
N HIS A 293 1.77 11.58 12.16
CA HIS A 293 2.95 12.10 11.45
C HIS A 293 4.04 12.61 12.41
N CYS A 294 3.67 13.21 13.54
CA CYS A 294 4.60 13.67 14.56
C CYS A 294 5.34 12.48 15.18
N VAL A 295 4.60 11.46 15.64
CA VAL A 295 5.18 10.21 16.17
C VAL A 295 6.13 9.59 15.15
N PHE A 296 5.72 9.58 13.89
CA PHE A 296 6.55 9.07 12.82
C PHE A 296 7.88 9.83 12.64
N LEU A 297 7.84 11.16 12.55
CA LEU A 297 9.04 11.99 12.39
C LEU A 297 9.98 11.87 13.58
N LEU A 298 9.41 11.86 14.80
CA LEU A 298 10.16 11.79 16.05
C LEU A 298 10.82 10.42 16.29
N THR A 299 10.31 9.34 15.67
CA THR A 299 10.87 7.98 15.78
C THR A 299 11.98 7.68 14.78
N VAL A 300 12.44 8.67 14.00
CA VAL A 300 13.61 8.58 13.12
C VAL A 300 14.85 9.04 13.89
N PRO A 301 15.74 8.13 14.33
CA PRO A 301 16.93 8.54 15.07
C PRO A 301 17.83 9.42 14.21
N TRP A 302 18.31 10.52 14.81
CA TRP A 302 19.22 11.46 14.17
C TRP A 302 18.67 12.08 12.87
N LEU A 303 17.35 12.26 12.76
CA LEU A 303 16.66 12.78 11.58
C LEU A 303 17.36 14.00 10.95
N VAL A 304 17.73 14.99 11.76
CA VAL A 304 18.39 16.23 11.29
C VAL A 304 19.74 15.95 10.64
N GLN A 305 20.49 14.96 11.14
CA GLN A 305 21.80 14.58 10.61
C GLN A 305 21.70 13.63 9.41
N ARG A 306 20.55 13.00 9.16
CA ARG A 306 20.31 12.14 7.99
C ARG A 306 19.82 12.91 6.76
N LEU A 307 19.49 14.18 6.92
CA LEU A 307 18.87 14.99 5.88
C LEU A 307 19.86 15.99 5.28
N PRO A 308 19.70 16.33 3.99
CA PRO A 308 20.40 17.44 3.38
C PRO A 308 20.17 18.73 4.16
N ALA A 309 21.24 19.50 4.38
CA ALA A 309 21.21 20.73 5.17
C ALA A 309 20.14 21.73 4.73
N ILE A 310 19.81 21.76 3.43
CA ILE A 310 18.78 22.63 2.83
C ILE A 310 17.37 22.33 3.38
N LEU A 311 17.09 21.09 3.77
CA LEU A 311 15.76 20.67 4.27
C LEU A 311 15.61 20.84 5.78
N VAL A 312 16.72 20.98 6.50
CA VAL A 312 16.72 21.12 7.96
C VAL A 312 15.93 22.34 8.44
N PRO A 313 16.06 23.55 7.84
CA PRO A 313 15.27 24.71 8.24
C PRO A 313 13.76 24.48 8.14
N ALA A 314 13.29 23.77 7.10
CA ALA A 314 11.87 23.50 6.92
C ALA A 314 11.29 22.62 8.04
N LEU A 315 12.05 21.63 8.52
CA LEU A 315 11.66 20.78 9.64
C LEU A 315 11.74 21.49 10.99
N LYS A 316 12.67 22.43 11.15
CA LYS A 316 12.80 23.25 12.36
C LYS A 316 11.78 24.38 12.46
N HIS A 317 11.01 24.63 11.40
CA HIS A 317 10.01 25.69 11.41
C HIS A 317 8.96 25.44 12.50
N GLN A 318 8.57 26.51 13.21
CA GLN A 318 7.67 26.44 14.36
C GLN A 318 6.36 25.70 14.05
N SER A 319 5.81 25.85 12.84
CA SER A 319 4.56 25.19 12.45
C SER A 319 4.65 23.66 12.30
N VAL A 320 5.86 23.11 12.23
CA VAL A 320 6.08 21.66 12.20
C VAL A 320 6.51 21.19 13.59
N PHE A 321 7.42 21.93 14.23
CA PHE A 321 7.99 21.53 15.51
C PHE A 321 7.02 21.69 16.69
N ALA A 322 6.21 22.76 16.72
CA ALA A 322 5.29 22.99 17.84
C ALA A 322 4.23 21.89 17.98
N PRO A 323 3.55 21.43 16.89
CA PRO A 323 2.65 20.28 16.98
C PRO A 323 3.35 18.99 17.44
N CYS A 324 4.57 18.73 16.97
CA CYS A 324 5.36 17.58 17.40
C CYS A 324 5.65 17.61 18.91
N LEU A 325 5.99 18.78 19.45
CA LEU A 325 6.22 18.97 20.88
C LEU A 325 4.94 18.82 21.70
N SER A 326 3.81 19.37 21.23
CA SER A 326 2.54 19.20 21.94
C SER A 326 2.12 17.73 22.00
N THR A 327 2.32 16.95 20.93
CA THR A 327 2.05 15.50 20.96
C THR A 327 2.92 14.78 21.99
N LEU A 328 4.20 15.16 22.12
CA LEU A 328 5.08 14.59 23.14
C LEU A 328 4.66 14.93 24.57
N LEU A 329 4.20 16.16 24.81
CA LEU A 329 3.70 16.58 26.12
C LEU A 329 2.43 15.80 26.51
N VAL A 330 1.50 15.63 25.57
CA VAL A 330 0.27 14.84 25.80
C VAL A 330 0.59 13.36 26.08
N VAL A 331 1.62 12.79 25.45
CA VAL A 331 2.06 11.40 25.70
C VAL A 331 2.83 11.27 27.02
N ALA A 332 3.45 12.35 27.52
CA ALA A 332 4.16 12.34 28.81
C ALA A 332 3.22 12.44 30.02
N ASP A 333 1.99 12.94 29.83
CA ASP A 333 0.95 13.08 30.86
C ASP A 333 -0.01 11.87 30.94
N LEU A 334 0.26 10.78 30.21
CA LEU A 334 -0.47 9.50 30.21
C LEU A 334 0.33 8.38 30.90
#